data_AF-A0A7Y5U9N5-F1
#
_entry.id   AF-A0A7Y5U9N5-F1
#
_cell.length_a   1.000
_cell.length_b   1.000
_cell.length_c   1.000
_cell.angle_alpha   90.00
_cell.angle_beta   90.00
_cell.angle_gamma   90.00
#
_symmetry.space_group_name_H-M   'P 1'
#
loop_
_entity.id
_entity.type
_entity.pdbx_description
1 polymer ?
#
loop_
_entity_poly.entity_id
_entity_poly.type
_entity_poly.pdbx_seq_one_letter_code
_entity_poly.pdbx_strand_id
1 'polypeptide(L)' 'MTAKEALVGRLTAAEAELSSAQLGLDDALRALLVGSRMRKVAISREVQDAFSKLRAARRELTAVQAELALA' A
#
# COMPACT_ATOMS: atom_id res chain seq x y z
N MET A 1 14.73 -6.98 -22.45
CA MET A 1 13.73 -6.35 -21.57
C MET A 1 13.54 -4.92 -22.05
N THR A 2 12.35 -4.58 -22.51
CA THR A 2 12.02 -3.24 -23.01
C THR A 2 11.68 -2.30 -21.85
N ALA A 3 11.78 -0.98 -22.06
CA ALA A 3 11.37 0.01 -21.06
C ALA A 3 9.91 -0.19 -20.63
N LYS A 4 9.04 -0.57 -21.58
CA LYS A 4 7.64 -0.91 -21.33
C LYS A 4 7.48 -2.14 -20.43
N GLU A 5 8.23 -3.21 -20.66
CA GLU A 5 8.21 -4.41 -19.80
C GLU A 5 8.69 -4.10 -18.38
N ALA A 6 9.69 -3.23 -18.22
CA ALA A 6 10.16 -2.79 -16.90
C ALA A 6 9.11 -1.94 -16.16
N LEU A 7 8.41 -1.04 -16.88
CA LEU A 7 7.32 -0.25 -16.31
C LEU A 7 6.13 -1.11 -15.89
N VAL A 8 5.74 -2.10 -16.70
CA VAL A 8 4.69 -3.06 -16.34
C VAL A 8 5.08 -3.87 -15.10
N GLY A 9 6.33 -4.33 -15.00
CA GLY A 9 6.81 -5.05 -13.81
C GLY A 9 6.75 -4.20 -12.53
N ARG A 10 7.13 -2.92 -12.62
CA ARG A 10 7.02 -1.97 -11.50
C ARG A 10 5.56 -1.71 -11.12
N LEU A 11 4.67 -1.59 -12.11
CA LEU A 11 3.23 -1.42 -11.88
C LEU A 11 2.65 -2.61 -11.11
N THR A 12 2.92 -3.84 -11.55
CA THR A 12 2.44 -5.06 -10.89
C THR A 12 2.98 -5.19 -9.46
N ALA A 13 4.24 -4.83 -9.23
CA ALA A 13 4.82 -4.83 -7.89
C ALA A 13 4.12 -3.82 -6.97
N ALA A 14 3.90 -2.59 -7.45
CA ALA A 14 3.21 -1.54 -6.70
C ALA A 14 1.74 -1.91 -6.40
N GLU A 15 1.04 -2.58 -7.32
CA GLU A 15 -0.32 -3.10 -7.08
C GLU A 15 -0.34 -4.18 -5.99
N ALA A 16 0.61 -5.12 -6.03
CA ALA A 16 0.73 -6.17 -5.01
C ALA A 16 1.03 -5.60 -3.62
N GLU A 17 1.94 -4.63 -3.51
CA GLU A 17 2.23 -3.92 -2.26
C GLU A 17 1.01 -3.18 -1.74
N LEU A 18 0.23 -2.54 -2.62
CA LEU A 18 -1.00 -1.86 -2.25
C LEU A 18 -2.04 -2.84 -1.67
N SER A 19 -2.28 -3.96 -2.34
CA SER A 19 -3.20 -4.99 -1.86
C SER A 19 -2.75 -5.60 -0.52
N SER A 20 -1.46 -5.85 -0.35
CA SER A 20 -0.92 -6.33 0.92
C SER A 20 -1.11 -5.32 2.06
N ALA A 21 -0.84 -4.03 1.80
CA ALA A 21 -1.06 -2.97 2.77
C ALA A 21 -2.55 -2.80 3.15
N GLN A 22 -3.47 -2.99 2.19
CA GLN A 22 -4.92 -2.97 2.45
C GLN A 22 -5.35 -4.11 3.37
N LEU A 23 -4.89 -5.34 3.11
CA LEU A 23 -5.18 -6.49 3.97
C LEU A 23 -4.65 -6.29 5.39
N GLY A 24 -3.41 -5.81 5.53
CA GLY A 24 -2.83 -5.50 6.84
C GLY A 24 -3.59 -4.41 7.59
N LEU A 25 -4.10 -3.41 6.87
CA LEU A 25 -4.95 -2.37 7.45
C LEU A 25 -6.29 -2.93 7.94
N ASP A 26 -6.94 -3.79 7.15
CA ASP A 26 -8.22 -4.41 7.53
C ASP A 26 -8.06 -5.31 8.77
N ASP A 27 -6.98 -6.08 8.84
CA ASP A 27 -6.66 -6.93 9.99
C ASP A 27 -6.36 -6.09 11.24
N ALA A 28 -5.60 -5.00 11.09
CA ALA A 28 -5.34 -4.07 12.17
C ALA A 28 -6.65 -3.42 12.68
N LEU A 29 -7.52 -2.95 11.78
CA LEU A 29 -8.82 -2.37 12.16
C LEU A 29 -9.72 -3.38 12.88
N ARG A 30 -9.75 -4.64 12.43
CA ARG A 30 -10.45 -5.72 13.13
C ARG A 30 -9.87 -5.93 14.52
N ALA A 31 -8.55 -6.00 14.66
CA ALA A 31 -7.90 -6.14 15.96
C ALA A 31 -8.18 -4.94 16.90
N LEU A 32 -8.32 -3.73 16.36
CA LEU A 32 -8.64 -2.52 17.11
C LEU A 32 -10.07 -2.53 17.68
N LEU A 33 -11.02 -3.12 16.95
CA LEU A 33 -12.40 -3.27 17.41
C LEU A 33 -12.51 -4.22 18.60
N VAL A 34 -11.74 -5.32 18.61
CA VAL A 34 -11.84 -6.40 19.61
C VAL A 34 -10.77 -6.30 20.72
N GLY A 35 -9.74 -5.47 20.56
CA GLY A 35 -8.60 -5.38 21.47
C GLY A 35 -8.79 -4.52 22.72
N SER A 36 -7.95 -4.74 23.75
CA SER A 36 -7.90 -3.91 24.97
C SER A 36 -7.38 -2.49 24.69
N ARG A 37 -7.68 -1.50 25.56
CA ARG A 37 -7.28 -0.08 25.38
C ARG A 37 -5.80 0.11 25.02
N MET A 38 -4.90 -0.63 25.66
CA MET A 38 -3.46 -0.54 25.41
C MET A 38 -3.08 -1.09 24.01
N ARG A 39 -3.77 -2.16 23.55
CA ARG A 39 -3.63 -2.68 22.19
C ARG A 39 -4.16 -1.71 21.14
N LYS A 40 -5.25 -0.99 21.43
CA LYS A 40 -5.83 -0.01 20.46
C LYS A 40 -4.87 1.13 20.10
N VAL A 41 -4.04 1.59 21.04
CA VAL A 41 -3.04 2.64 20.78
C VAL A 41 -1.91 2.13 19.87
N ALA A 42 -1.38 0.94 20.14
CA ALA A 42 -0.37 0.32 19.28
C ALA A 42 -0.90 0.08 17.86
N ILE A 43 -2.12 -0.47 17.76
CA ILE A 43 -2.78 -0.75 16.48
C ILE A 43 -3.08 0.55 15.72
N SER A 44 -3.41 1.64 16.40
CA SER A 44 -3.62 2.95 15.75
C SER A 44 -2.36 3.46 15.05
N ARG A 45 -1.18 3.19 15.63
CA ARG A 45 0.10 3.54 15.02
C ARG A 45 0.39 2.68 13.79
N GLU A 46 0.15 1.37 13.89
CA GLU A 46 0.26 0.44 12.76
C GLU A 46 -0.67 0.82 11.60
N VAL A 47 -1.92 1.20 11.91
CA VAL A 47 -2.90 1.71 10.94
C VAL A 47 -2.37 2.96 10.24
N GLN A 48 -1.81 3.92 10.98
CA GLN A 48 -1.28 5.16 10.41
C GLN A 48 -0.05 4.92 9.52
N ASP A 49 0.84 4.00 9.91
CA ASP A 49 1.98 3.59 9.11
C ASP A 49 1.53 2.86 7.83
N ALA A 50 0.53 1.97 7.93
CA ALA A 50 -0.06 1.30 6.77
C ALA A 50 -0.68 2.30 5.78
N PHE A 51 -1.45 3.28 6.27
CA PHE A 51 -2.00 4.36 5.43
C PHE A 51 -0.91 5.18 4.73
N SER A 52 0.19 5.46 5.43
CA SER A 52 1.29 6.24 4.87
C SER A 52 1.99 5.48 3.75
N LYS A 53 2.26 4.18 3.94
CA LYS A 53 2.80 3.28 2.92
C LYS A 53 1.88 3.18 1.70
N LEU A 54 0.58 3.01 1.94
CA LEU A 54 -0.43 2.91 0.89
C LEU A 54 -0.51 4.19 0.04
N ARG A 55 -0.40 5.36 0.69
CA ARG A 55 -0.34 6.66 0.00
C ARG A 55 0.93 6.81 -0.85
N ALA A 56 2.07 6.32 -0.37
CA ALA A 56 3.33 6.34 -1.12
C ALA A 56 3.26 5.42 -2.34
N ALA A 57 2.84 4.16 -2.15
CA ALA A 57 2.66 3.19 -3.24
C ALA A 57 1.70 3.72 -4.32
N ARG A 58 0.58 4.36 -3.93
CA ARG A 58 -0.36 4.95 -4.89
C ARG A 58 0.23 6.12 -5.70
N ARG A 59 1.10 6.93 -5.09
CA ARG A 59 1.82 8.00 -5.81
C ARG A 59 2.79 7.42 -6.82
N GLU A 60 3.53 6.40 -6.42
CA GLU A 60 4.47 5.72 -7.32
C GLU A 60 3.73 5.04 -8.48
N LEU A 61 2.62 4.34 -8.20
CA LEU A 61 1.76 3.76 -9.22
C LEU A 61 1.29 4.82 -10.23
N THR A 62 0.83 5.98 -9.74
CA THR A 62 0.37 7.08 -10.60
C THR A 62 1.50 7.61 -11.50
N ALA A 63 2.72 7.72 -10.95
CA ALA A 63 3.89 8.15 -11.72
C ALA A 63 4.28 7.12 -12.80
N VAL A 64 4.32 5.84 -12.45
CA VAL A 64 4.61 4.75 -13.40
C VAL A 64 3.54 4.67 -14.50
N GLN A 65 2.25 4.86 -14.15
CA GLN A 65 1.17 4.91 -15.15
C GLN A 65 1.30 6.10 -16.09
N ALA A 66 1.71 7.27 -15.60
CA ALA A 66 1.97 8.45 -16.42
C ALA A 66 3.17 8.23 -17.36
N GLU A 67 4.26 7.64 -16.86
CA GLU A 67 5.43 7.26 -17.67
C GLU A 67 5.04 6.25 -18.76
N LEU A 68 4.22 5.25 -18.43
CA LEU A 68 3.74 4.25 -19.38
C LEU A 68 2.81 4.85 -20.45
N ALA A 69 2.01 5.85 -20.11
CA ALA A 69 1.12 6.53 -21.06
C ALA A 69 1.88 7.42 -22.07
N LEU A 70 3.11 7.81 -21.73
CA LEU A 70 3.98 8.66 -22.55
C LEU A 70 5.04 7.86 -23.34
N ALA A 71 5.13 6.54 -23.12
CA ALA A 71 6.12 5.63 -23.71
C ALA A 71 5.53 4.76 -24.83
#